data_AF-A0A1Y2BN32-F1
#
_entry.id   AF-A0A1Y2BN32-F1
#
_cell.length_a   1.000
_cell.length_b   1.000
_cell.length_c   1.000
_cell.angle_alpha   90.00
_cell.angle_beta   90.00
_cell.angle_gamma   90.00
#
_symmetry.space_group_name_H-M   'P 1'
#
loop_
_entity.id
_entity.type
_entity.pdbx_description
1 polymer ?
#
loop_
_entity_poly.entity_id
_entity_poly.type
_entity_poly.pdbx_seq_one_letter_code
_entity_poly.pdbx_strand_id
1 'polypeptide(L)'
;MKILNALGLASALILLLLLRYLLLSLSFHPEKHSLIKTVLQRNAVYPGFWNTSYSYSDKHLAPTLVTHSQVRNLLLNSFSRNVFAASDADLEFRESPKASHFDMSNEAAKSPERFLRKSASYRSVITSNNLNIDIEIHVFAWRRAKSLNRLLTSVRDADYGHRRDIPLIIHLDANYSKEVESIVESFIWRFGEKSVQRNSAPLGLSNMMTTAWSTPSPSSFAIFLEDDISLSPLYFTFAEWCASSLLLHENNPSKSIIGCSLYTPRLNEISPTHDPQHPPSWSPSTLNITTPLFHFQLPCSWGAVYTGKHWTEFTEYIQWRRTQPSFPAVPESRSNTWNNSWKRYLIEFMYLKNVVLVYPNFPNQTSFSTNHYEEGVHSVKDGDVVRVPDFLREDVDERFTVPLLERTDASRIWESLRKVGLNDILRSLPIVDLQHRLVQGENDGNGLDKLAKNSESFRNNVLQRHLPINQL
;
A
#
# COMPACT_ATOMS: atom_id res chain seq x y z
N MET A 1 65.62 42.59 -21.02
CA MET A 1 65.04 43.39 -19.89
C MET A 1 63.51 43.54 -19.87
N LYS A 2 62.71 43.08 -20.85
CA LYS A 2 61.23 43.20 -20.80
C LYS A 2 60.47 42.02 -20.17
N ILE A 3 61.11 40.86 -19.96
CA ILE A 3 60.45 39.63 -19.48
C ILE A 3 60.37 39.55 -17.94
N LEU A 4 61.36 40.10 -17.21
CA LEU A 4 61.34 40.09 -15.73
C LEU A 4 60.23 40.96 -15.10
N ASN A 5 59.78 42.03 -15.76
CA ASN A 5 58.72 42.89 -15.22
C ASN A 5 57.32 42.24 -15.29
N ALA A 6 57.08 41.27 -16.19
CA ALA A 6 55.78 40.60 -16.30
C ALA A 6 55.53 39.61 -15.15
N LEU A 7 56.57 38.90 -14.70
CA LEU A 7 56.51 37.92 -13.61
C LEU A 7 56.28 38.58 -12.23
N GLY A 8 56.80 39.79 -12.02
CA GLY A 8 56.58 40.56 -10.79
C GLY A 8 55.15 41.09 -10.62
N LEU A 9 54.49 41.46 -11.74
CA LEU A 9 53.11 41.95 -11.70
C LEU A 9 52.08 40.83 -11.48
N ALA A 10 52.30 39.66 -12.09
CA ALA A 10 51.41 38.51 -11.91
C ALA A 10 51.42 37.97 -10.47
N SER A 11 52.61 37.91 -9.84
CA SER A 11 52.77 37.45 -8.45
C SER A 11 52.17 38.42 -7.42
N ALA A 12 52.31 39.73 -7.62
CA ALA A 12 51.65 40.74 -6.79
C ALA A 12 50.11 40.67 -6.86
N LEU A 13 49.54 40.40 -8.04
CA LEU A 13 48.10 40.30 -8.23
C LEU A 13 47.50 39.08 -7.51
N ILE A 14 48.21 37.94 -7.54
CA ILE A 14 47.81 36.71 -6.84
C ILE A 14 47.87 36.92 -5.32
N LEU A 15 48.89 37.61 -4.81
CA LEU A 15 49.02 37.90 -3.38
C LEU A 15 47.90 38.83 -2.88
N LEU A 16 47.50 39.84 -3.67
CA LEU A 16 46.37 40.71 -3.38
C LEU A 16 45.02 39.98 -3.38
N LEU A 17 44.82 39.04 -4.31
CA LEU A 17 43.61 38.20 -4.35
C LEU A 17 43.53 37.26 -3.13
N LEU A 18 44.64 36.65 -2.73
CA LEU A 18 44.73 35.82 -1.53
C LEU A 18 44.49 36.63 -0.24
N LEU A 19 45.07 37.83 -0.12
CA LEU A 19 44.79 38.72 1.02
C LEU A 19 43.31 39.11 1.11
N ARG A 20 42.67 39.36 -0.04
CA ARG A 20 41.23 39.69 -0.11
C ARG A 20 40.36 38.52 0.31
N TYR A 21 40.74 37.29 -0.07
CA TYR A 21 40.07 36.06 0.37
C TYR A 21 40.26 35.82 1.87
N LEU A 22 41.45 36.07 2.41
CA LEU A 22 41.76 35.94 3.84
C LEU A 22 40.98 36.95 4.70
N LEU A 23 40.89 38.21 4.27
CA LEU A 23 40.11 39.26 4.94
C LEU A 23 38.58 39.00 4.89
N LEU A 24 38.08 38.41 3.79
CA LEU A 24 36.70 37.92 3.70
C LEU A 24 36.45 36.72 4.63
N SER A 25 37.46 35.87 4.89
CA SER A 25 37.33 34.72 5.79
C SER A 25 37.40 35.04 7.29
N LEU A 26 37.92 36.23 7.67
CA LEU A 26 38.17 36.62 9.06
C LEU A 26 37.15 37.60 9.66
N SER A 27 36.05 37.89 8.95
CA SER A 27 35.13 38.97 9.31
C SER A 27 33.65 38.55 9.45
N PHE A 28 33.30 37.45 10.15
CA PHE A 28 31.89 37.18 10.52
C PHE A 28 31.69 36.25 11.76
N HIS A 29 31.71 36.83 12.97
CA HIS A 29 30.81 36.51 14.11
C HIS A 29 31.04 37.52 15.25
N PRO A 30 30.07 37.80 16.15
CA PRO A 30 28.71 37.27 16.23
C PRO A 30 27.61 38.38 16.13
N GLU A 31 26.37 38.01 16.48
CA GLU A 31 25.21 38.87 16.75
C GLU A 31 24.57 39.67 15.59
N LYS A 32 23.51 39.10 15.01
CA LYS A 32 22.17 39.74 15.02
C LYS A 32 21.05 38.73 14.82
N HIS A 33 20.08 38.72 15.73
CA HIS A 33 18.85 37.95 15.61
C HIS A 33 17.96 38.53 14.48
N SER A 34 17.54 37.70 13.53
CA SER A 34 16.13 37.30 13.36
C SER A 34 15.84 36.62 12.01
N LEU A 35 14.82 35.77 12.01
CA LEU A 35 14.00 35.41 10.83
C LEU A 35 14.70 34.77 9.62
N ILE A 36 15.28 33.58 9.83
CA ILE A 36 15.15 32.49 8.85
C ILE A 36 14.39 31.35 9.52
N LYS A 37 13.09 31.25 9.22
CA LYS A 37 12.29 30.07 9.57
C LYS A 37 12.69 28.93 8.64
N THR A 38 13.66 28.13 9.05
CA THR A 38 13.85 26.80 8.47
C THR A 38 12.56 26.01 8.71
N VAL A 39 11.78 25.78 7.65
CA VAL A 39 10.61 24.91 7.70
C VAL A 39 11.09 23.47 7.73
N LEU A 40 11.61 23.06 8.90
CA LEU A 40 11.47 21.69 9.32
C LEU A 40 9.96 21.45 9.44
N GLN A 41 9.38 20.75 8.48
CA GLN A 41 8.07 20.14 8.66
C GLN A 41 8.20 19.16 9.84
N ARG A 42 7.87 19.65 11.03
CA ARG A 42 7.55 18.82 12.19
C ARG A 42 6.26 18.10 11.84
N ASN A 43 6.40 16.97 11.14
CA ASN A 43 5.31 16.03 10.93
C ASN A 43 4.70 15.75 12.29
N ALA A 44 3.40 15.99 12.43
CA ALA A 44 2.71 15.81 13.70
C ALA A 44 2.51 14.29 13.89
N VAL A 45 3.53 13.62 14.44
CA VAL A 45 3.53 12.16 14.63
C VAL A 45 2.33 11.75 15.49
N TYR A 46 2.09 12.51 16.56
CA TYR A 46 0.84 12.54 17.33
C TYR A 46 0.60 13.97 17.82
N PRO A 47 -0.51 14.64 17.45
CA PRO A 47 -0.85 15.92 18.06
C PRO A 47 -1.27 15.71 19.52
N GLY A 48 -0.69 16.49 20.44
CA GLY A 48 -1.11 16.55 21.86
C GLY A 48 -0.02 16.24 22.90
N PHE A 49 1.13 15.67 22.53
CA PHE A 49 2.19 15.36 23.50
C PHE A 49 3.33 16.38 23.49
N TRP A 50 3.23 17.37 24.38
CA TRP A 50 4.38 18.14 24.85
C TRP A 50 4.70 17.73 26.28
N ASN A 51 5.89 17.20 26.51
CA ASN A 51 6.54 17.33 27.82
C ASN A 51 8.05 17.52 27.63
N THR A 52 8.61 18.41 28.43
CA THR A 52 9.98 18.91 28.30
C THR A 52 10.98 17.97 28.97
N SER A 53 12.07 17.64 28.27
CA SER A 53 13.42 18.17 28.58
C SER A 53 14.59 17.24 28.21
N TYR A 54 15.75 17.90 28.01
CA TYR A 54 17.11 17.39 27.92
C TYR A 54 17.62 16.63 26.69
N SER A 55 18.92 16.88 26.46
CA SER A 55 19.73 16.62 25.28
C SER A 55 20.70 15.47 25.49
N TYR A 56 21.03 14.73 24.44
CA TYR A 56 22.35 14.12 24.31
C TYR A 56 22.80 14.02 22.84
N SER A 57 24.11 13.98 22.62
CA SER A 57 24.79 14.16 21.34
C SER A 57 25.34 12.87 20.71
N ASP A 58 25.25 12.80 19.38
CA ASP A 58 26.11 12.08 18.41
C ASP A 58 26.63 10.65 18.69
N LYS A 59 26.39 9.75 17.72
CA LYS A 59 27.43 9.42 16.70
C LYS A 59 26.92 8.58 15.51
N HIS A 60 27.26 9.08 14.32
CA HIS A 60 27.30 8.50 12.96
C HIS A 60 26.88 7.04 12.66
N LEU A 61 26.04 6.93 11.62
CA LEU A 61 26.23 6.01 10.50
C LEU A 61 25.84 6.75 9.20
N ALA A 62 26.73 6.76 8.21
CA ALA A 62 26.50 7.48 6.95
C ALA A 62 25.83 6.56 5.92
N PRO A 63 24.71 6.95 5.28
CA PRO A 63 24.09 6.16 4.22
C PRO A 63 24.91 6.25 2.92
N THR A 64 25.18 5.09 2.32
CA THR A 64 25.93 4.96 1.06
C THR A 64 25.16 5.59 -0.09
N LEU A 65 25.75 6.59 -0.75
CA LEU A 65 25.17 7.24 -1.93
C LEU A 65 25.14 6.27 -3.13
N VAL A 66 23.94 5.78 -3.49
CA VAL A 66 23.71 5.08 -4.76
C VAL A 66 23.90 6.07 -5.89
N THR A 67 24.75 5.72 -6.86
CA THR A 67 25.15 6.65 -7.93
C THR A 67 24.21 6.55 -9.14
N HIS A 68 24.03 7.66 -9.87
CA HIS A 68 23.12 7.74 -11.03
C HIS A 68 23.38 6.69 -12.14
N SER A 69 24.54 6.04 -12.18
CA SER A 69 24.84 4.95 -13.12
C SER A 69 24.09 3.65 -12.79
N GLN A 70 23.82 3.37 -11.52
CA GLN A 70 23.20 2.12 -11.07
C GLN A 70 21.70 2.10 -11.41
N VAL A 71 21.00 3.23 -11.25
CA VAL A 71 19.60 3.41 -11.66
C VAL A 71 19.44 3.30 -13.18
N ARG A 72 20.39 3.83 -13.97
CA ARG A 72 20.32 3.88 -15.43
C ARG A 72 20.29 2.50 -16.10
N ASN A 73 21.01 1.51 -15.57
CA ASN A 73 21.10 0.18 -16.18
C ASN A 73 19.83 -0.66 -16.02
N LEU A 74 18.96 -0.33 -15.06
CA LEU A 74 17.72 -1.08 -14.80
C LEU A 74 16.58 -0.74 -15.80
N LEU A 75 16.67 0.40 -16.49
CA LEU A 75 15.55 0.96 -17.26
C LEU A 75 15.59 0.68 -18.78
N LEU A 76 16.71 0.23 -19.34
CA LEU A 76 16.95 0.28 -20.80
C LEU A 76 16.65 -1.02 -21.59
N ASN A 77 16.24 -2.12 -20.93
CA ASN A 77 16.29 -3.47 -21.52
C ASN A 77 14.95 -4.07 -22.00
N SER A 78 13.87 -3.30 -22.14
CA SER A 78 12.62 -3.87 -22.68
C SER A 78 11.71 -2.85 -23.40
N PHE A 79 11.81 -2.77 -24.73
CA PHE A 79 10.67 -2.53 -25.65
C PHE A 79 11.08 -2.70 -27.12
N SER A 80 10.51 -3.66 -27.86
CA SER A 80 10.28 -3.51 -29.31
C SER A 80 9.25 -4.52 -29.90
N ARG A 81 8.38 -3.99 -30.80
CA ARG A 81 7.64 -4.64 -31.92
C ARG A 81 6.28 -5.37 -31.72
N ASN A 82 5.21 -4.60 -32.04
CA ASN A 82 4.35 -4.70 -33.26
C ASN A 82 3.24 -5.78 -33.49
N VAL A 83 2.00 -5.29 -33.78
CA VAL A 83 1.11 -5.60 -34.97
C VAL A 83 0.35 -6.96 -35.02
N PHE A 84 -0.95 -7.14 -35.41
CA PHE A 84 -2.14 -6.28 -35.75
C PHE A 84 -3.46 -7.13 -35.69
N ALA A 85 -4.65 -6.50 -35.90
CA ALA A 85 -5.97 -7.02 -36.39
C ALA A 85 -6.62 -8.28 -35.73
N ALA A 86 -7.85 -8.24 -35.16
CA ALA A 86 -9.20 -8.16 -35.77
C ALA A 86 -9.64 -9.47 -36.51
N SER A 87 -10.88 -9.99 -36.44
CA SER A 87 -12.19 -9.37 -36.09
C SER A 87 -13.31 -10.37 -35.69
N ASP A 88 -14.46 -9.81 -35.29
CA ASP A 88 -15.87 -10.23 -35.51
C ASP A 88 -16.61 -11.39 -34.78
N ALA A 89 -17.83 -11.00 -34.35
CA ALA A 89 -19.12 -11.69 -34.48
C ALA A 89 -19.66 -12.65 -33.39
N ASP A 90 -20.64 -12.12 -32.64
CA ASP A 90 -22.06 -12.55 -32.63
C ASP A 90 -22.64 -13.60 -31.66
N LEU A 91 -23.48 -13.05 -30.77
CA LEU A 91 -24.92 -13.34 -30.56
C LEU A 91 -25.44 -14.40 -29.54
N GLU A 92 -26.41 -13.88 -28.76
CA GLU A 92 -27.67 -14.49 -28.28
C GLU A 92 -27.79 -15.32 -26.96
N PHE A 93 -28.30 -14.64 -25.93
CA PHE A 93 -29.61 -14.87 -25.29
C PHE A 93 -30.08 -16.32 -24.91
N ARG A 94 -30.25 -16.63 -23.61
CA ARG A 94 -31.55 -16.58 -22.86
C ARG A 94 -31.55 -17.22 -21.44
N GLU A 95 -32.11 -16.47 -20.50
CA GLU A 95 -32.99 -16.79 -19.35
C GLU A 95 -33.03 -18.19 -18.65
N SER A 96 -32.69 -18.21 -17.34
CA SER A 96 -33.49 -18.58 -16.13
C SER A 96 -34.62 -19.64 -16.21
N PRO A 97 -34.93 -20.49 -15.17
CA PRO A 97 -35.15 -20.02 -13.77
C PRO A 97 -35.02 -21.00 -12.53
N LYS A 98 -34.92 -20.39 -11.33
CA LYS A 98 -35.54 -20.68 -9.99
C LYS A 98 -35.51 -22.08 -9.27
N ALA A 99 -34.83 -22.06 -8.10
CA ALA A 99 -35.34 -22.28 -6.71
C ALA A 99 -35.62 -23.69 -6.08
N SER A 100 -35.09 -23.91 -4.85
CA SER A 100 -35.83 -24.38 -3.64
C SER A 100 -34.92 -24.46 -2.38
N HIS A 101 -35.53 -24.43 -1.18
CA HIS A 101 -34.88 -24.42 0.15
C HIS A 101 -34.49 -25.82 0.67
N PHE A 102 -33.52 -25.91 1.59
CA PHE A 102 -33.32 -27.08 2.46
C PHE A 102 -32.80 -26.69 3.87
N ASP A 103 -33.09 -27.53 4.87
CA ASP A 103 -33.00 -27.23 6.31
C ASP A 103 -31.67 -27.68 6.96
N MET A 104 -31.25 -26.98 8.03
CA MET A 104 -29.92 -27.10 8.67
C MET A 104 -30.01 -27.33 10.19
N SER A 105 -29.75 -28.56 10.65
CA SER A 105 -29.61 -28.82 12.11
C SER A 105 -28.71 -30.00 12.53
N ASN A 106 -28.08 -30.75 11.61
CA ASN A 106 -27.33 -31.98 11.96
C ASN A 106 -25.91 -32.16 11.36
N GLU A 107 -25.33 -31.15 10.66
CA GLU A 107 -23.97 -31.28 10.08
C GLU A 107 -22.82 -30.68 10.91
N ALA A 108 -23.10 -29.90 11.96
CA ALA A 108 -22.07 -29.10 12.67
C ALA A 108 -20.90 -29.92 13.24
N ALA A 109 -21.14 -31.16 13.70
CA ALA A 109 -20.15 -32.01 14.36
C ALA A 109 -19.20 -32.79 13.42
N LYS A 110 -19.35 -32.66 12.09
CA LYS A 110 -18.51 -33.37 11.08
C LYS A 110 -17.55 -32.44 10.31
N SER A 111 -17.26 -31.27 10.87
CA SER A 111 -16.76 -30.11 10.10
C SER A 111 -15.22 -29.95 9.96
N PRO A 112 -14.31 -30.32 10.88
CA PRO A 112 -12.88 -30.00 10.68
C PRO A 112 -12.23 -30.76 9.52
N GLU A 113 -12.25 -32.10 9.54
CA GLU A 113 -11.51 -32.92 8.57
C GLU A 113 -12.11 -32.89 7.16
N ARG A 114 -13.45 -32.80 7.06
CA ARG A 114 -14.15 -32.73 5.76
C ARG A 114 -13.85 -31.41 5.04
N PHE A 115 -13.65 -30.32 5.79
CA PHE A 115 -13.27 -29.03 5.24
C PHE A 115 -11.78 -29.01 4.86
N LEU A 116 -10.88 -29.61 5.67
CA LEU A 116 -9.46 -29.78 5.32
C LEU A 116 -9.27 -30.62 4.03
N ARG A 117 -10.06 -31.69 3.85
CA ARG A 117 -10.06 -32.46 2.57
C ARG A 117 -10.60 -31.65 1.39
N LYS A 118 -11.62 -30.81 1.59
CA LYS A 118 -12.11 -29.91 0.53
C LYS A 118 -11.10 -28.81 0.19
N SER A 119 -10.45 -28.18 1.18
CA SER A 119 -9.45 -27.14 0.92
C SER A 119 -8.22 -27.71 0.19
N ALA A 120 -7.83 -28.96 0.44
CA ALA A 120 -6.83 -29.65 -0.39
C ALA A 120 -7.26 -29.79 -1.87
N SER A 121 -8.53 -30.10 -2.15
CA SER A 121 -9.06 -30.19 -3.52
C SER A 121 -9.22 -28.84 -4.22
N TYR A 122 -9.33 -27.74 -3.48
CA TYR A 122 -9.26 -26.39 -4.07
C TYR A 122 -7.80 -25.96 -4.26
N ARG A 123 -6.90 -26.30 -3.33
CA ARG A 123 -5.46 -26.05 -3.44
C ARG A 123 -4.84 -26.67 -4.70
N SER A 124 -5.27 -27.86 -5.13
CA SER A 124 -4.78 -28.45 -6.40
C SER A 124 -5.12 -27.63 -7.67
N VAL A 125 -6.03 -26.65 -7.57
CA VAL A 125 -6.32 -25.67 -8.63
C VAL A 125 -5.43 -24.41 -8.51
N ILE A 126 -4.97 -24.09 -7.30
CA ILE A 126 -4.08 -22.97 -7.00
C ILE A 126 -2.61 -23.35 -7.26
N THR A 127 -2.24 -24.60 -7.00
CA THR A 127 -0.84 -25.08 -6.99
C THR A 127 -0.45 -25.92 -8.21
N SER A 128 -0.99 -25.62 -9.40
CA SER A 128 -0.52 -26.27 -10.65
C SER A 128 0.93 -25.90 -10.99
N ASN A 129 1.43 -24.79 -10.43
CA ASN A 129 2.77 -24.28 -10.65
C ASN A 129 3.56 -24.40 -9.32
N ASN A 130 4.71 -25.07 -9.36
CA ASN A 130 5.65 -25.19 -8.22
C ASN A 130 6.40 -23.86 -7.98
N LEU A 131 5.66 -22.77 -7.77
CA LEU A 131 6.22 -21.46 -7.46
C LEU A 131 6.59 -21.40 -5.97
N ASN A 132 7.84 -21.03 -5.68
CA ASN A 132 8.27 -20.73 -4.33
C ASN A 132 7.78 -19.32 -3.96
N ILE A 133 6.61 -19.24 -3.31
CA ILE A 133 5.95 -17.97 -2.97
C ILE A 133 6.23 -17.60 -1.52
N ASP A 134 7.10 -16.61 -1.36
CA ASP A 134 7.43 -16.01 -0.08
C ASP A 134 6.37 -14.96 0.31
N ILE A 135 5.75 -15.11 1.47
CA ILE A 135 4.68 -14.24 1.97
C ILE A 135 4.93 -13.91 3.44
N GLU A 136 5.15 -12.62 3.73
CA GLU A 136 5.28 -12.07 5.07
C GLU A 136 3.95 -11.44 5.54
N ILE A 137 3.67 -11.50 6.84
CA ILE A 137 2.52 -10.81 7.46
C ILE A 137 3.04 -9.72 8.38
N HIS A 138 2.70 -8.46 8.11
CA HIS A 138 3.07 -7.31 8.94
C HIS A 138 1.82 -6.75 9.63
N VAL A 139 1.84 -6.77 10.96
CA VAL A 139 0.80 -6.19 11.81
C VAL A 139 1.31 -4.88 12.39
N PHE A 140 0.55 -3.80 12.23
CA PHE A 140 0.86 -2.47 12.74
C PHE A 140 -0.04 -2.13 13.91
N ALA A 141 0.54 -1.81 15.07
CA ALA A 141 -0.21 -1.52 16.28
C ALA A 141 0.43 -0.42 17.14
N TRP A 142 -0.37 0.16 18.03
CA TRP A 142 0.11 1.15 19.00
C TRP A 142 -0.44 0.92 20.41
N ARG A 143 -1.71 1.25 20.65
CA ARG A 143 -2.29 1.31 22.01
C ARG A 143 -3.66 0.65 22.17
N ARG A 144 -4.27 0.15 21.10
CA ARG A 144 -5.58 -0.50 21.12
C ARG A 144 -5.43 -1.99 21.41
N ALA A 145 -5.23 -2.35 22.68
CA ALA A 145 -4.96 -3.73 23.10
C ALA A 145 -6.10 -4.68 22.69
N LYS A 146 -7.36 -4.29 22.88
CA LYS A 146 -8.51 -5.13 22.51
C LYS A 146 -8.63 -5.30 20.99
N SER A 147 -8.43 -4.23 20.22
CA SER A 147 -8.50 -4.27 18.75
C SER A 147 -7.38 -5.13 18.17
N LEU A 148 -6.15 -4.96 18.67
CA LEU A 148 -5.01 -5.82 18.34
C LEU A 148 -5.27 -7.29 18.67
N ASN A 149 -5.83 -7.59 19.85
CA ASN A 149 -6.18 -8.96 20.21
C ASN A 149 -7.24 -9.58 19.28
N ARG A 150 -8.23 -8.78 18.84
CA ARG A 150 -9.23 -9.19 17.84
C ARG A 150 -8.56 -9.49 16.48
N LEU A 151 -7.67 -8.62 16.01
CA LEU A 151 -6.90 -8.85 14.78
C LEU A 151 -6.07 -10.13 14.89
N LEU A 152 -5.21 -10.24 15.91
CA LEU A 152 -4.31 -11.39 16.10
C LEU A 152 -5.06 -12.71 16.28
N THR A 153 -6.26 -12.68 16.87
CA THR A 153 -7.18 -13.82 16.90
C THR A 153 -7.60 -14.23 15.48
N SER A 154 -8.05 -13.29 14.65
CA SER A 154 -8.43 -13.59 13.25
C SER A 154 -7.24 -14.03 12.37
N VAL A 155 -6.03 -13.52 12.63
CA VAL A 155 -4.79 -14.01 12.03
C VAL A 155 -4.53 -15.46 12.45
N ARG A 156 -4.54 -15.77 13.76
CA ARG A 156 -4.30 -17.13 14.28
C ARG A 156 -5.29 -18.17 13.71
N ASP A 157 -6.55 -17.80 13.56
CA ASP A 157 -7.65 -18.74 13.30
C ASP A 157 -7.96 -18.94 11.79
N ALA A 158 -7.13 -18.38 10.90
CA ALA A 158 -7.27 -18.50 9.45
C ALA A 158 -6.80 -19.86 8.86
N ASP A 159 -7.09 -20.10 7.57
CA ASP A 159 -6.68 -21.29 6.83
C ASP A 159 -5.33 -21.08 6.12
N TYR A 160 -4.26 -21.47 6.79
CA TYR A 160 -2.91 -21.58 6.19
C TYR A 160 -2.67 -22.96 5.54
N GLY A 161 -3.62 -23.90 5.67
CA GLY A 161 -3.50 -25.29 5.23
C GLY A 161 -2.19 -25.94 5.70
N HIS A 162 -1.28 -26.15 4.74
CA HIS A 162 -0.01 -26.86 4.94
C HIS A 162 1.21 -25.94 5.13
N ARG A 163 1.12 -24.63 4.88
CA ARG A 163 2.25 -23.69 5.06
C ARG A 163 2.67 -23.57 6.52
N ARG A 164 3.97 -23.56 6.80
CA ARG A 164 4.56 -23.48 8.17
C ARG A 164 5.81 -22.58 8.22
N ASP A 165 5.96 -21.78 7.18
CA ASP A 165 7.13 -21.03 6.74
C ASP A 165 6.78 -19.55 6.49
N ILE A 166 5.76 -19.03 7.17
CA ILE A 166 5.18 -17.69 6.99
C ILE A 166 5.67 -16.76 8.12
N PRO A 167 6.55 -15.78 7.86
CA PRO A 167 6.96 -14.83 8.88
C PRO A 167 5.79 -13.94 9.32
N LEU A 168 5.66 -13.73 10.62
CA LEU A 168 4.78 -12.74 11.23
C LEU A 168 5.62 -11.68 11.94
N ILE A 169 5.54 -10.45 11.47
CA ILE A 169 6.27 -9.30 12.00
C ILE A 169 5.27 -8.33 12.63
N ILE A 170 5.35 -8.15 13.95
CA ILE A 170 4.48 -7.21 14.68
C ILE A 170 5.26 -5.91 14.94
N HIS A 171 4.79 -4.81 14.37
CA HIS A 171 5.37 -3.48 14.44
C HIS A 171 4.64 -2.65 15.50
N LEU A 172 5.35 -2.25 16.56
CA LEU A 172 4.82 -1.43 17.65
C LEU A 172 5.43 -0.02 17.59
N ASP A 173 4.58 1.02 17.55
CA ASP A 173 5.06 2.40 17.73
C ASP A 173 5.36 2.69 19.20
N ALA A 174 6.20 3.68 19.45
CA ALA A 174 6.68 4.01 20.79
C ALA A 174 5.56 4.37 21.76
N ASN A 175 5.82 4.05 23.03
CA ASN A 175 4.88 4.21 24.14
C ASN A 175 3.61 3.35 24.01
N TYR A 176 3.66 2.19 23.35
CA TYR A 176 2.61 1.17 23.41
C TYR A 176 2.24 0.81 24.86
N SER A 177 1.03 0.27 25.09
CA SER A 177 0.59 -0.09 26.44
C SER A 177 1.17 -1.42 26.92
N LYS A 178 1.19 -1.66 28.24
CA LYS A 178 1.66 -2.94 28.82
C LYS A 178 0.77 -4.10 28.40
N GLU A 179 -0.49 -3.82 28.15
CA GLU A 179 -1.51 -4.74 27.67
C GLU A 179 -1.19 -5.16 26.22
N VAL A 180 -0.85 -4.20 25.35
CA VAL A 180 -0.35 -4.48 23.99
C VAL A 180 0.93 -5.33 24.04
N GLU A 181 1.89 -4.97 24.88
CA GLU A 181 3.13 -5.74 25.06
C GLU A 181 2.84 -7.18 25.50
N SER A 182 2.01 -7.36 26.54
CA SER A 182 1.61 -8.68 27.04
C SER A 182 0.90 -9.54 25.99
N ILE A 183 0.03 -8.95 25.16
CA ILE A 183 -0.64 -9.65 24.06
C ILE A 183 0.39 -10.12 23.03
N VAL A 184 1.29 -9.23 22.61
CA VAL A 184 2.27 -9.51 21.54
C VAL A 184 3.32 -10.54 21.98
N GLU A 185 3.79 -10.49 23.22
CA GLU A 185 4.73 -11.49 23.77
C GLU A 185 4.06 -12.86 23.88
N SER A 186 2.86 -12.93 24.48
CA SER A 186 2.15 -14.20 24.70
C SER A 186 1.53 -14.80 23.43
N PHE A 187 1.42 -14.05 22.34
CA PHE A 187 0.89 -14.56 21.08
C PHE A 187 1.74 -15.71 20.50
N ILE A 188 1.15 -16.90 20.41
CA ILE A 188 1.80 -18.09 19.84
C ILE A 188 1.49 -18.18 18.35
N TRP A 189 2.49 -17.88 17.52
CA TRP A 189 2.44 -18.12 16.08
C TRP A 189 2.84 -19.56 15.76
N ARG A 190 2.03 -20.27 14.98
CA ARG A 190 2.21 -21.71 14.67
C ARG A 190 2.54 -22.00 13.20
N PHE A 191 2.68 -20.96 12.39
CA PHE A 191 2.79 -21.08 10.93
C PHE A 191 4.08 -20.47 10.37
N GLY A 192 5.06 -20.14 11.23
CA GLY A 192 6.39 -19.64 10.86
C GLY A 192 7.07 -18.94 12.02
N GLU A 193 8.04 -18.07 11.74
CA GLU A 193 8.71 -17.24 12.75
C GLU A 193 7.82 -16.06 13.19
N LYS A 194 7.83 -15.72 14.49
CA LYS A 194 7.25 -14.47 15.02
C LYS A 194 8.38 -13.52 15.42
N SER A 195 8.43 -12.35 14.81
CA SER A 195 9.30 -11.25 15.24
C SER A 195 8.47 -10.03 15.69
N VAL A 196 9.06 -9.21 16.55
CA VAL A 196 8.40 -8.02 17.12
C VAL A 196 9.35 -6.84 17.05
N GLN A 197 9.02 -5.85 16.22
CA GLN A 197 9.80 -4.63 16.04
C GLN A 197 9.20 -3.53 16.92
N ARG A 198 9.99 -3.00 17.86
CA ARG A 198 9.58 -1.97 18.84
C ARG A 198 10.30 -0.67 18.54
N ASN A 199 9.56 0.40 18.31
CA ASN A 199 10.13 1.74 18.19
C ASN A 199 10.32 2.35 19.58
N SER A 200 11.51 2.92 19.83
CA SER A 200 11.83 3.62 21.09
C SER A 200 11.40 5.09 21.10
N ALA A 201 11.22 5.68 19.92
CA ALA A 201 10.72 7.04 19.71
C ALA A 201 9.52 7.01 18.75
N PRO A 202 8.52 7.91 18.90
CA PRO A 202 7.34 7.92 18.04
C PRO A 202 7.72 8.06 16.57
N LEU A 203 7.43 7.04 15.78
CA LEU A 203 7.73 6.97 14.36
C LEU A 203 6.49 7.36 13.52
N GLY A 204 5.31 7.00 13.99
CA GLY A 204 4.02 7.17 13.34
C GLY A 204 3.78 6.12 12.25
N LEU A 205 2.52 5.70 12.12
CA LEU A 205 2.06 4.68 11.16
C LEU A 205 2.63 4.89 9.74
N SER A 206 2.67 6.13 9.27
CA SER A 206 3.16 6.48 7.94
C SER A 206 4.62 6.08 7.70
N ASN A 207 5.49 6.33 8.68
CA ASN A 207 6.89 5.95 8.57
C ASN A 207 7.08 4.46 8.83
N MET A 208 6.41 3.90 9.86
CA MET A 208 6.44 2.46 10.16
C MET A 208 6.10 1.65 8.91
N MET A 209 4.97 1.93 8.26
CA MET A 209 4.52 1.26 7.04
C MET A 209 5.61 1.32 5.95
N THR A 210 6.19 2.50 5.71
CA THR A 210 7.20 2.71 4.66
C THR A 210 8.58 2.12 4.95
N THR A 211 8.86 1.66 6.17
CA THR A 211 10.13 1.03 6.55
C THR A 211 10.00 -0.44 6.95
N ALA A 212 8.77 -0.92 7.21
CA ALA A 212 8.47 -2.24 7.76
C ALA A 212 8.96 -3.44 6.94
N TRP A 213 9.09 -3.24 5.62
CA TRP A 213 9.44 -4.28 4.67
C TRP A 213 10.55 -3.75 3.75
N SER A 214 11.77 -3.79 4.28
CA SER A 214 12.97 -3.28 3.62
C SER A 214 13.62 -4.36 2.77
N THR A 215 14.07 -4.00 1.56
CA THR A 215 14.77 -4.90 0.61
C THR A 215 14.07 -6.23 0.28
N PRO A 216 12.75 -6.25 -0.02
CA PRO A 216 12.07 -7.48 -0.41
C PRO A 216 12.56 -8.01 -1.76
N SER A 217 12.51 -9.32 -1.96
CA SER A 217 12.71 -9.88 -3.32
C SER A 217 11.59 -9.37 -4.24
N PRO A 218 11.85 -9.13 -5.54
CA PRO A 218 10.80 -8.80 -6.51
C PRO A 218 9.63 -9.80 -6.54
N SER A 219 9.88 -11.05 -6.13
CA SER A 219 8.91 -12.15 -6.04
C SER A 219 8.37 -12.45 -4.63
N SER A 220 8.76 -11.69 -3.61
CA SER A 220 8.17 -11.78 -2.26
C SER A 220 6.89 -10.95 -2.18
N PHE A 221 6.05 -11.27 -1.21
CA PHE A 221 4.77 -10.59 -0.95
C PHE A 221 4.65 -10.22 0.52
N ALA A 222 4.04 -9.08 0.81
CA ALA A 222 3.70 -8.70 2.18
C ALA A 222 2.21 -8.44 2.34
N ILE A 223 1.62 -8.97 3.40
CA ILE A 223 0.26 -8.68 3.84
C ILE A 223 0.34 -7.62 4.94
N PHE A 224 -0.21 -6.43 4.70
CA PHE A 224 -0.20 -5.32 5.65
C PHE A 224 -1.55 -5.17 6.35
N LEU A 225 -1.52 -5.13 7.68
CA LEU A 225 -2.69 -5.22 8.56
C LEU A 225 -2.59 -4.18 9.70
N GLU A 226 -3.59 -3.31 9.86
CA GLU A 226 -3.68 -2.34 10.97
C GLU A 226 -4.56 -2.90 12.11
N ASP A 227 -4.26 -2.54 13.36
CA ASP A 227 -4.89 -3.13 14.57
C ASP A 227 -6.42 -2.96 14.71
N ASP A 228 -7.09 -2.19 13.85
CA ASP A 228 -8.55 -2.00 13.84
C ASP A 228 -9.34 -2.86 12.82
N ILE A 229 -8.69 -3.78 12.11
CA ILE A 229 -9.39 -4.71 11.21
C ILE A 229 -9.72 -6.07 11.85
N SER A 230 -10.48 -6.89 11.13
CA SER A 230 -10.58 -8.33 11.38
C SER A 230 -10.59 -9.08 10.05
N LEU A 231 -10.07 -10.30 10.06
CA LEU A 231 -9.86 -11.10 8.86
C LEU A 231 -10.82 -12.28 8.75
N SER A 232 -11.23 -12.56 7.52
CA SER A 232 -11.87 -13.81 7.13
C SER A 232 -10.93 -14.97 7.41
N PRO A 233 -11.43 -16.15 7.84
CA PRO A 233 -10.63 -17.36 7.87
C PRO A 233 -10.05 -17.78 6.51
N LEU A 234 -10.48 -17.19 5.40
CA LEU A 234 -9.99 -17.46 4.04
C LEU A 234 -8.99 -16.40 3.52
N TYR A 235 -8.64 -15.38 4.31
CA TYR A 235 -7.81 -14.27 3.82
C TYR A 235 -6.44 -14.74 3.29
N PHE A 236 -5.80 -15.69 3.98
CA PHE A 236 -4.46 -16.15 3.60
C PHE A 236 -4.50 -17.02 2.35
N THR A 237 -5.48 -17.92 2.21
CA THR A 237 -5.66 -18.69 0.97
C THR A 237 -5.96 -17.79 -0.24
N PHE A 238 -6.62 -16.65 -0.02
CA PHE A 238 -6.81 -15.64 -1.08
C PHE A 238 -5.52 -14.87 -1.39
N ALA A 239 -4.70 -14.57 -0.38
CA ALA A 239 -3.39 -13.96 -0.59
C ALA A 239 -2.44 -14.90 -1.37
N GLU A 240 -2.39 -16.20 -1.02
CA GLU A 240 -1.67 -17.23 -1.77
C GLU A 240 -2.16 -17.27 -3.23
N TRP A 241 -3.47 -17.32 -3.44
CA TRP A 241 -4.07 -17.32 -4.78
C TRP A 241 -3.73 -16.06 -5.58
N CYS A 242 -3.84 -14.86 -4.99
CA CYS A 242 -3.44 -13.61 -5.64
C CYS A 242 -1.97 -13.63 -6.06
N ALA A 243 -1.08 -14.07 -5.18
CA ALA A 243 0.35 -14.18 -5.48
C ALA A 243 0.62 -15.18 -6.63
N SER A 244 0.09 -16.41 -6.54
CA SER A 244 0.33 -17.47 -7.53
C SER A 244 -0.31 -17.20 -8.89
N SER A 245 -1.54 -16.71 -8.88
CA SER A 245 -2.41 -16.69 -10.06
C SER A 245 -2.41 -15.35 -10.79
N LEU A 246 -2.11 -14.24 -10.10
CA LEU A 246 -2.16 -12.89 -10.68
C LEU A 246 -0.78 -12.23 -10.72
N LEU A 247 -0.09 -12.21 -9.57
CA LEU A 247 1.07 -11.34 -9.38
C LEU A 247 2.39 -11.97 -9.87
N LEU A 248 2.54 -13.29 -9.80
CA LEU A 248 3.68 -14.04 -10.36
C LEU A 248 3.44 -14.62 -11.76
N HIS A 249 2.25 -14.44 -12.34
CA HIS A 249 1.92 -15.09 -13.61
C HIS A 249 2.86 -14.65 -14.73
N GLU A 250 3.57 -15.58 -15.38
CA GLU A 250 4.64 -15.28 -16.36
C GLU A 250 4.13 -14.45 -17.55
N ASN A 251 2.89 -14.70 -17.96
CA ASN A 251 2.21 -13.97 -19.02
C ASN A 251 1.48 -12.71 -18.51
N ASN A 252 1.70 -12.24 -17.28
CA ASN A 252 1.12 -10.99 -16.79
C ASN A 252 1.67 -9.82 -17.64
N PRO A 253 0.88 -9.28 -18.58
CA PRO A 253 1.36 -8.27 -19.51
C PRO A 253 1.34 -6.89 -18.85
N SER A 254 0.65 -6.79 -17.71
CA SER A 254 0.52 -5.63 -16.86
C SER A 254 1.54 -5.75 -15.72
N LYS A 255 2.73 -5.17 -15.93
CA LYS A 255 3.61 -4.76 -14.82
C LYS A 255 2.99 -3.61 -13.99
N SER A 256 1.66 -3.54 -13.93
CA SER A 256 0.86 -2.47 -13.37
C SER A 256 -0.15 -2.98 -12.34
N ILE A 257 -0.06 -4.23 -11.88
CA ILE A 257 -0.79 -4.68 -10.69
C ILE A 257 0.17 -4.64 -9.50
N ILE A 258 -0.08 -3.71 -8.56
CA ILE A 258 0.75 -3.52 -7.36
C ILE A 258 0.41 -4.53 -6.25
N GLY A 259 -0.74 -5.20 -6.33
CA GLY A 259 -1.19 -6.14 -5.32
C GLY A 259 -2.69 -6.46 -5.35
N CYS A 260 -3.19 -7.04 -4.26
CA CYS A 260 -4.60 -7.33 -4.01
C CYS A 260 -5.10 -6.67 -2.72
N SER A 261 -6.32 -6.14 -2.71
CA SER A 261 -7.04 -5.78 -1.49
C SER A 261 -7.63 -7.01 -0.82
N LEU A 262 -7.67 -7.03 0.52
CA LEU A 262 -8.48 -7.98 1.28
C LEU A 262 -9.89 -7.42 1.58
N TYR A 263 -10.11 -6.12 1.36
CA TYR A 263 -11.36 -5.38 1.64
C TYR A 263 -12.11 -5.00 0.35
N THR A 264 -13.44 -4.92 0.41
CA THR A 264 -14.33 -4.47 -0.68
C THR A 264 -14.78 -3.02 -0.43
N PRO A 265 -14.55 -2.04 -1.31
CA PRO A 265 -14.82 -0.64 -0.99
C PRO A 265 -16.31 -0.34 -0.83
N ARG A 266 -16.60 0.55 0.13
CA ARG A 266 -17.95 1.06 0.48
C ARG A 266 -18.09 2.59 0.36
N LEU A 267 -16.98 3.29 0.13
CA LEU A 267 -16.87 4.74 0.25
C LEU A 267 -15.96 5.31 -0.83
N ASN A 268 -16.31 6.48 -1.36
CA ASN A 268 -15.38 7.32 -2.11
C ASN A 268 -14.56 8.17 -1.13
N GLU A 269 -13.55 7.55 -0.53
CA GLU A 269 -12.67 8.16 0.48
C GLU A 269 -11.82 9.33 -0.04
N ILE A 270 -11.72 9.53 -1.36
CA ILE A 270 -10.96 10.63 -1.96
C ILE A 270 -11.84 11.67 -2.65
N SER A 271 -13.16 11.56 -2.51
CA SER A 271 -14.12 12.56 -2.99
C SER A 271 -13.78 13.95 -2.44
N PRO A 272 -13.80 15.02 -3.24
CA PRO A 272 -13.56 16.40 -2.81
C PRO A 272 -14.73 17.00 -2.00
N THR A 273 -15.50 16.17 -1.30
CA THR A 273 -16.65 16.57 -0.46
C THR A 273 -16.29 17.62 0.59
N HIS A 274 -17.23 18.53 0.85
CA HIS A 274 -17.13 19.54 1.90
C HIS A 274 -17.25 18.96 3.33
N ASP A 275 -17.72 17.72 3.47
CA ASP A 275 -17.72 16.99 4.74
C ASP A 275 -16.72 15.83 4.69
N PRO A 276 -15.52 15.98 5.28
CA PRO A 276 -14.53 14.92 5.26
C PRO A 276 -14.91 13.67 6.06
N GLN A 277 -15.78 13.79 7.07
CA GLN A 277 -16.20 12.73 7.98
C GLN A 277 -17.32 11.87 7.38
N HIS A 278 -18.01 12.39 6.37
CA HIS A 278 -19.06 11.70 5.62
C HIS A 278 -18.71 11.64 4.12
N PRO A 279 -17.67 10.88 3.72
CA PRO A 279 -17.40 10.60 2.31
C PRO A 279 -18.61 9.91 1.65
N PRO A 280 -18.90 10.16 0.36
CA PRO A 280 -20.02 9.53 -0.33
C PRO A 280 -19.90 8.01 -0.34
N SER A 281 -21.01 7.31 -0.15
CA SER A 281 -21.08 5.86 -0.36
C SER A 281 -20.76 5.50 -1.80
N TRP A 282 -20.02 4.42 -2.01
CA TRP A 282 -19.65 3.89 -3.32
C TRP A 282 -19.51 2.38 -3.25
N SER A 283 -19.89 1.66 -4.30
CA SER A 283 -19.62 0.22 -4.40
C SER A 283 -19.44 -0.20 -5.86
N PRO A 284 -18.77 -1.32 -6.17
CA PRO A 284 -18.58 -1.75 -7.55
C PRO A 284 -19.91 -1.93 -8.32
N SER A 285 -20.97 -2.29 -7.61
CA SER A 285 -22.33 -2.38 -8.15
C SER A 285 -22.89 -1.04 -8.66
N THR A 286 -22.44 0.13 -8.17
CA THR A 286 -22.86 1.42 -8.75
C THR A 286 -22.27 1.66 -10.14
N LEU A 287 -21.30 0.85 -10.56
CA LEU A 287 -20.71 0.82 -11.90
C LEU A 287 -21.12 -0.42 -12.71
N ASN A 288 -22.13 -1.18 -12.24
CA ASN A 288 -22.57 -2.45 -12.83
C ASN A 288 -21.47 -3.53 -12.96
N ILE A 289 -20.44 -3.50 -12.10
CA ILE A 289 -19.38 -4.53 -12.06
C ILE A 289 -19.98 -5.81 -11.45
N THR A 290 -20.03 -6.90 -12.23
CA THR A 290 -20.62 -8.19 -11.82
C THR A 290 -19.58 -9.28 -11.60
N THR A 291 -18.42 -9.14 -12.22
CA THR A 291 -17.21 -9.93 -11.95
C THR A 291 -16.85 -9.98 -10.45
N PRO A 292 -16.37 -11.12 -9.93
CA PRO A 292 -16.03 -11.28 -8.51
C PRO A 292 -14.77 -10.53 -8.08
N LEU A 293 -14.06 -9.92 -9.05
CA LEU A 293 -12.87 -9.11 -8.89
C LEU A 293 -12.95 -7.90 -9.84
N PHE A 294 -12.23 -6.84 -9.54
CA PHE A 294 -12.01 -5.71 -10.46
C PHE A 294 -10.67 -5.03 -10.17
N HIS A 295 -10.14 -4.28 -11.14
CA HIS A 295 -8.99 -3.41 -10.95
C HIS A 295 -9.44 -2.02 -10.47
N PHE A 296 -8.70 -1.42 -9.55
CA PHE A 296 -8.96 -0.08 -9.06
C PHE A 296 -7.65 0.68 -8.86
N GLN A 297 -7.56 1.91 -9.37
CA GLN A 297 -6.42 2.80 -9.16
C GLN A 297 -6.47 3.51 -7.78
N LEU A 298 -6.83 2.78 -6.73
CA LEU A 298 -6.85 3.24 -5.34
C LEU A 298 -6.16 2.19 -4.46
N PRO A 299 -5.26 2.57 -3.54
CA PRO A 299 -4.68 1.62 -2.60
C PRO A 299 -5.66 1.27 -1.47
N CYS A 300 -5.56 0.05 -0.94
CA CYS A 300 -6.28 -0.35 0.26
C CYS A 300 -5.40 -0.18 1.51
N SER A 301 -5.97 0.37 2.58
CA SER A 301 -5.34 0.48 3.91
C SER A 301 -5.92 -0.50 4.93
N TRP A 302 -6.98 -1.24 4.60
CA TRP A 302 -7.73 -2.07 5.54
C TRP A 302 -7.48 -3.57 5.32
N GLY A 303 -6.23 -3.93 5.07
CA GLY A 303 -5.80 -5.25 4.63
C GLY A 303 -5.52 -5.28 3.13
N ALA A 304 -4.24 -5.45 2.78
CA ALA A 304 -3.78 -5.57 1.40
C ALA A 304 -2.54 -6.48 1.30
N VAL A 305 -2.39 -7.13 0.16
CA VAL A 305 -1.21 -7.89 -0.26
C VAL A 305 -0.45 -7.06 -1.29
N TYR A 306 0.83 -6.79 -1.07
CA TYR A 306 1.69 -6.01 -1.97
C TYR A 306 2.85 -6.83 -2.51
N THR A 307 3.25 -6.59 -3.77
CA THR A 307 4.46 -7.20 -4.36
C THR A 307 5.74 -6.52 -3.86
N GLY A 308 6.81 -7.26 -3.62
CA GLY A 308 8.11 -6.69 -3.23
C GLY A 308 8.68 -5.73 -4.27
N LYS A 309 8.49 -6.04 -5.56
CA LYS A 309 8.87 -5.14 -6.68
C LYS A 309 8.26 -3.74 -6.53
N HIS A 310 6.93 -3.65 -6.56
CA HIS A 310 6.24 -2.35 -6.52
C HIS A 310 6.36 -1.66 -5.17
N TRP A 311 6.48 -2.40 -4.06
CA TRP A 311 6.74 -1.79 -2.75
C TRP A 311 8.12 -1.14 -2.71
N THR A 312 9.15 -1.79 -3.26
CA THR A 312 10.49 -1.19 -3.41
C THR A 312 10.41 0.11 -4.23
N GLU A 313 9.82 0.06 -5.43
CA GLU A 313 9.61 1.25 -6.28
C GLU A 313 8.86 2.39 -5.53
N PHE A 314 7.87 2.04 -4.69
CA PHE A 314 7.15 3.01 -3.86
C PHE A 314 7.99 3.58 -2.70
N THR A 315 8.82 2.76 -2.03
CA THR A 315 9.70 3.24 -0.95
C THR A 315 10.81 4.16 -1.46
N GLU A 316 11.37 3.88 -2.64
CA GLU A 316 12.28 4.79 -3.34
C GLU A 316 11.56 6.09 -3.72
N TYR A 317 10.36 5.97 -4.28
CA TYR A 317 9.53 7.12 -4.64
C TYR A 317 9.24 8.03 -3.44
N ILE A 318 8.77 7.50 -2.31
CA ILE A 318 8.40 8.34 -1.15
C ILE A 318 9.64 9.01 -0.52
N GLN A 319 10.80 8.35 -0.52
CA GLN A 319 12.06 8.95 -0.07
C GLN A 319 12.43 10.15 -0.94
N TRP A 320 12.45 10.00 -2.27
CA TRP A 320 12.67 11.12 -3.19
C TRP A 320 11.59 12.20 -3.03
N ARG A 321 10.32 11.81 -3.01
CA ARG A 321 9.17 12.72 -3.02
C ARG A 321 9.08 13.60 -1.78
N ARG A 322 9.56 13.11 -0.63
CA ARG A 322 9.70 13.89 0.61
C ARG A 322 10.79 14.97 0.55
N THR A 323 11.75 14.87 -0.39
CA THR A 323 12.73 15.95 -0.64
C THR A 323 12.19 17.09 -1.50
N GLN A 324 11.04 16.91 -2.16
CA GLN A 324 10.47 17.87 -3.09
C GLN A 324 9.57 18.90 -2.34
N PRO A 325 9.98 20.18 -2.23
CA PRO A 325 9.25 21.19 -1.44
C PRO A 325 7.94 21.64 -2.09
N SER A 326 7.77 21.36 -3.37
CA SER A 326 6.56 21.59 -4.16
C SER A 326 6.35 20.38 -5.08
N PHE A 327 5.10 20.04 -5.37
CA PHE A 327 4.73 18.97 -6.28
C PHE A 327 3.32 19.23 -6.84
N PRO A 328 3.01 18.82 -8.08
CA PRO A 328 1.65 18.89 -8.62
C PRO A 328 0.65 18.12 -7.76
N ALA A 329 -0.54 18.70 -7.54
CA ALA A 329 -1.64 18.04 -6.84
C ALA A 329 -2.32 17.00 -7.74
N VAL A 330 -2.65 15.83 -7.19
CA VAL A 330 -3.39 14.77 -7.91
C VAL A 330 -4.79 15.28 -8.26
N PRO A 331 -5.25 15.26 -9.53
CA PRO A 331 -6.52 15.87 -9.93
C PRO A 331 -7.73 15.34 -9.17
N GLU A 332 -8.57 16.26 -8.71
CA GLU A 332 -9.86 16.00 -8.03
C GLU A 332 -9.80 15.12 -6.78
N SER A 333 -8.59 14.88 -6.24
CA SER A 333 -8.40 13.98 -5.09
C SER A 333 -8.31 14.75 -3.76
N ARG A 334 -9.16 14.37 -2.80
CA ARG A 334 -9.05 14.80 -1.39
C ARG A 334 -7.73 14.34 -0.76
N SER A 335 -7.07 13.30 -1.27
CA SER A 335 -5.80 12.80 -0.71
C SER A 335 -4.68 13.86 -0.66
N ASN A 336 -4.76 14.92 -1.49
CA ASN A 336 -3.85 16.05 -1.43
C ASN A 336 -3.83 16.77 -0.06
N THR A 337 -4.89 16.65 0.75
CA THR A 337 -4.96 17.25 2.08
C THR A 337 -4.36 16.38 3.19
N TRP A 338 -4.12 15.09 2.93
CA TRP A 338 -3.64 14.12 3.92
C TRP A 338 -2.12 14.23 4.12
N ASN A 339 -1.67 15.29 4.78
CA ASN A 339 -0.25 15.66 4.81
C ASN A 339 0.67 14.61 5.45
N ASN A 340 0.17 13.85 6.42
CA ASN A 340 0.96 12.85 7.14
C ASN A 340 0.71 11.40 6.66
N SER A 341 -0.23 11.15 5.74
CA SER A 341 -0.64 9.79 5.36
C SER A 341 0.29 9.15 4.34
N TRP A 342 0.74 7.91 4.61
CA TRP A 342 1.46 7.10 3.62
C TRP A 342 0.58 6.81 2.38
N LYS A 343 -0.72 6.62 2.60
CA LYS A 343 -1.71 6.34 1.54
C LYS A 343 -1.80 7.46 0.51
N ARG A 344 -1.59 8.72 0.90
CA ARG A 344 -1.48 9.85 -0.04
C ARG A 344 -0.36 9.63 -1.05
N TYR A 345 0.84 9.32 -0.56
CA TYR A 345 2.00 9.11 -1.43
C TYR A 345 1.82 7.87 -2.31
N LEU A 346 1.14 6.83 -1.79
CA LEU A 346 0.84 5.66 -2.60
C LEU A 346 -0.21 5.96 -3.69
N ILE A 347 -1.23 6.78 -3.41
CA ILE A 347 -2.16 7.30 -4.44
C ILE A 347 -1.38 8.08 -5.52
N GLU A 348 -0.48 8.97 -5.11
CA GLU A 348 0.37 9.78 -6.01
C GLU A 348 1.24 8.88 -6.90
N PHE A 349 1.88 7.85 -6.32
CA PHE A 349 2.66 6.84 -7.03
C PHE A 349 1.81 5.99 -8.00
N MET A 350 0.67 5.47 -7.54
CA MET A 350 -0.26 4.65 -8.33
C MET A 350 -0.79 5.43 -9.55
N TYR A 351 -1.08 6.71 -9.37
CA TYR A 351 -1.53 7.60 -10.44
C TYR A 351 -0.41 7.93 -11.44
N LEU A 352 0.83 8.15 -10.98
CA LEU A 352 1.99 8.37 -11.87
C LEU A 352 2.34 7.15 -12.73
N LYS A 353 2.43 5.99 -12.08
CA LYS A 353 2.93 4.74 -12.66
C LYS A 353 1.83 3.91 -13.34
N ASN A 354 0.58 4.38 -13.32
CA ASN A 354 -0.62 3.68 -13.81
C ASN A 354 -0.84 2.31 -13.20
N VAL A 355 -0.44 2.11 -11.93
CA VAL A 355 -0.60 0.83 -11.27
C VAL A 355 -1.89 0.77 -10.46
N VAL A 356 -2.53 -0.39 -10.47
CA VAL A 356 -3.84 -0.69 -9.89
C VAL A 356 -3.72 -1.81 -8.87
N LEU A 357 -4.65 -1.84 -7.93
CA LEU A 357 -4.85 -2.94 -7.00
C LEU A 357 -6.04 -3.79 -7.48
N VAL A 358 -5.98 -5.11 -7.32
CA VAL A 358 -7.14 -5.99 -7.57
C VAL A 358 -8.00 -6.02 -6.31
N TYR A 359 -9.32 -5.82 -6.46
CA TYR A 359 -10.27 -5.78 -5.34
C TYR A 359 -11.31 -6.90 -5.44
N PRO A 360 -11.71 -7.51 -4.30
CA PRO A 360 -12.84 -8.44 -4.23
C PRO A 360 -14.18 -7.73 -4.44
N ASN A 361 -15.11 -8.41 -5.13
CA ASN A 361 -16.48 -7.96 -5.39
C ASN A 361 -17.45 -9.16 -5.29
N PHE A 362 -17.48 -9.82 -4.15
CA PHE A 362 -18.41 -10.93 -3.90
C PHE A 362 -19.80 -10.44 -3.49
N PRO A 363 -20.85 -11.28 -3.62
CA PRO A 363 -22.22 -10.92 -3.22
C PRO A 363 -22.30 -10.34 -1.81
N ASN A 364 -23.18 -9.36 -1.62
CA ASN A 364 -23.36 -8.58 -0.39
C ASN A 364 -22.09 -7.83 0.09
N GLN A 365 -21.15 -7.57 -0.83
CA GLN A 365 -19.82 -7.02 -0.53
C GLN A 365 -19.04 -7.85 0.51
N THR A 366 -19.27 -9.16 0.55
CA THR A 366 -18.49 -10.06 1.41
C THR A 366 -17.01 -10.01 1.04
N SER A 367 -16.13 -10.02 2.05
CA SER A 367 -14.71 -9.74 1.84
C SER A 367 -13.78 -10.53 2.77
N PHE A 368 -12.47 -10.38 2.57
CA PHE A 368 -11.44 -11.08 3.34
C PHE A 368 -10.95 -10.30 4.56
N SER A 369 -11.25 -9.02 4.64
CA SER A 369 -11.03 -8.18 5.81
C SER A 369 -12.19 -7.20 5.99
N THR A 370 -12.36 -6.69 7.22
CA THR A 370 -13.36 -5.69 7.58
C THR A 370 -12.75 -4.67 8.55
N ASN A 371 -13.03 -3.38 8.38
CA ASN A 371 -12.49 -2.32 9.23
C ASN A 371 -13.55 -1.86 10.23
N HIS A 372 -13.23 -1.89 11.53
CA HIS A 372 -14.18 -1.52 12.58
C HIS A 372 -14.27 0.00 12.83
N TYR A 373 -13.51 0.80 12.08
CA TYR A 373 -13.38 2.25 12.18
C TYR A 373 -13.28 2.75 13.64
N GLU A 374 -12.38 2.08 14.37
CA GLU A 374 -12.05 2.34 15.77
C GLU A 374 -11.44 3.74 15.93
N GLU A 375 -11.69 4.40 17.07
CA GLU A 375 -11.11 5.71 17.35
C GLU A 375 -9.58 5.70 17.30
N GLY A 376 -8.99 6.68 16.61
CA GLY A 376 -7.55 6.82 16.45
C GLY A 376 -7.16 8.04 15.63
N VAL A 377 -5.95 8.01 15.06
CA VAL A 377 -5.33 9.15 14.34
C VAL A 377 -6.20 9.64 13.17
N HIS A 378 -6.97 8.76 12.54
CA HIS A 378 -7.84 9.07 11.39
C HIS A 378 -9.30 9.41 11.77
N SER A 379 -9.61 9.50 13.06
CA SER A 379 -10.95 9.87 13.58
C SER A 379 -11.06 11.35 13.95
N VAL A 380 -9.92 12.07 14.00
CA VAL A 380 -9.83 13.51 14.32
C VAL A 380 -9.20 14.28 13.15
N LYS A 381 -9.20 15.62 13.17
CA LYS A 381 -8.56 16.41 12.11
C LYS A 381 -7.05 16.44 12.30
N ASP A 382 -6.30 16.60 11.20
CA ASP A 382 -4.84 16.79 11.22
C ASP A 382 -4.47 17.94 12.18
N GLY A 383 -3.85 17.60 13.32
CA GLY A 383 -3.43 18.56 14.36
C GLY A 383 -4.25 18.53 15.66
N ASP A 384 -5.40 17.84 15.68
CA ASP A 384 -6.22 17.66 16.89
C ASP A 384 -5.69 16.56 17.82
N VAL A 385 -5.93 16.68 19.12
CA VAL A 385 -5.49 15.68 20.11
C VAL A 385 -6.15 14.33 19.84
N VAL A 386 -5.34 13.33 19.48
CA VAL A 386 -5.81 11.97 19.19
C VAL A 386 -6.19 11.28 20.49
N ARG A 387 -7.47 10.92 20.63
CA ARG A 387 -7.92 9.96 21.64
C ARG A 387 -7.78 8.55 21.07
N VAL A 388 -7.26 7.65 21.89
CA VAL A 388 -7.16 6.21 21.57
C VAL A 388 -7.76 5.46 22.76
N PRO A 389 -9.08 5.21 22.76
CA PRO A 389 -9.69 4.35 23.76
C PRO A 389 -9.19 2.90 23.62
N ASP A 390 -9.15 2.17 24.74
CA ASP A 390 -8.96 0.72 24.75
C ASP A 390 -10.28 0.01 25.10
N PHE A 391 -11.30 0.31 24.30
CA PHE A 391 -12.54 -0.45 24.18
C PHE A 391 -12.78 -0.68 22.68
N LEU A 392 -13.46 -1.78 22.34
CA LEU A 392 -13.92 -1.96 20.97
C LEU A 392 -15.11 -1.03 20.75
N ARG A 393 -15.16 -0.38 19.58
CA ARG A 393 -16.31 0.42 19.16
C ARG A 393 -17.60 -0.39 19.22
N GLU A 394 -18.60 0.14 19.93
CA GLU A 394 -19.91 -0.51 20.08
C GLU A 394 -20.86 -0.15 18.91
N ASP A 395 -20.75 1.07 18.37
CA ASP A 395 -21.50 1.55 17.21
C ASP A 395 -20.81 1.17 15.89
N VAL A 396 -20.99 -0.08 15.49
CA VAL A 396 -20.47 -0.65 14.24
C VAL A 396 -20.89 0.22 13.03
N ASP A 397 -19.91 0.86 12.36
CA ASP A 397 -20.18 1.79 11.26
C ASP A 397 -20.28 1.03 9.92
N GLU A 398 -21.51 0.77 9.46
CA GLU A 398 -21.82 0.01 8.24
C GLU A 398 -21.21 0.57 6.94
N ARG A 399 -20.71 1.81 6.98
CA ARG A 399 -19.94 2.44 5.89
C ARG A 399 -18.53 1.88 5.73
N PHE A 400 -17.96 1.33 6.81
CA PHE A 400 -16.59 0.80 6.87
C PHE A 400 -16.57 -0.72 7.06
N THR A 401 -17.59 -1.28 7.72
CA THR A 401 -17.67 -2.73 7.92
C THR A 401 -18.31 -3.45 6.75
N VAL A 402 -17.62 -4.47 6.26
CA VAL A 402 -18.14 -5.51 5.36
C VAL A 402 -18.36 -6.82 6.11
N PRO A 403 -19.32 -7.68 5.69
CA PRO A 403 -19.39 -9.04 6.17
C PRO A 403 -18.14 -9.83 5.73
N LEU A 404 -17.58 -10.63 6.63
CA LEU A 404 -16.44 -11.49 6.31
C LEU A 404 -16.90 -12.78 5.61
N LEU A 405 -16.08 -13.28 4.69
CA LEU A 405 -16.25 -14.60 4.09
C LEU A 405 -15.93 -15.68 5.11
N GLU A 406 -16.76 -16.72 5.21
CA GLU A 406 -16.58 -17.80 6.18
C GLU A 406 -16.00 -19.07 5.55
N ARG A 407 -15.54 -20.01 6.38
CA ARG A 407 -15.02 -21.32 5.90
C ARG A 407 -16.04 -22.09 5.05
N THR A 408 -17.33 -21.84 5.26
CA THR A 408 -18.45 -22.37 4.45
C THR A 408 -18.53 -21.78 3.04
N ASP A 409 -18.04 -20.56 2.82
CA ASP A 409 -18.05 -19.91 1.51
C ASP A 409 -16.97 -20.41 0.56
N ALA A 410 -15.92 -21.05 1.09
CA ALA A 410 -14.73 -21.46 0.33
C ALA A 410 -15.07 -22.15 -1.01
N SER A 411 -15.99 -23.12 -1.00
CA SER A 411 -16.41 -23.83 -2.21
C SER A 411 -16.99 -22.92 -3.30
N ARG A 412 -17.75 -21.89 -2.92
CA ARG A 412 -18.34 -20.90 -3.83
C ARG A 412 -17.30 -19.90 -4.32
N ILE A 413 -16.41 -19.45 -3.45
CA ILE A 413 -15.37 -18.47 -3.76
C ILE A 413 -14.34 -19.06 -4.73
N TRP A 414 -13.79 -20.24 -4.45
CA TRP A 414 -12.78 -20.86 -5.32
C TRP A 414 -13.36 -21.26 -6.68
N GLU A 415 -14.62 -21.72 -6.74
CA GLU A 415 -15.29 -21.98 -8.02
C GLU A 415 -15.55 -20.67 -8.79
N SER A 416 -15.91 -19.58 -8.11
CA SER A 416 -16.07 -18.27 -8.76
C SER A 416 -14.76 -17.75 -9.31
N LEU A 417 -13.65 -17.86 -8.56
CA LEU A 417 -12.33 -17.40 -8.99
C LEU A 417 -11.75 -18.28 -10.11
N ARG A 418 -11.98 -19.60 -10.05
CA ARG A 418 -11.59 -20.54 -11.13
C ARG A 418 -12.25 -20.19 -12.47
N LYS A 419 -13.51 -19.75 -12.45
CA LYS A 419 -14.26 -19.34 -13.66
C LYS A 419 -13.74 -18.07 -14.33
N VAL A 420 -13.06 -17.18 -13.59
CA VAL A 420 -12.53 -15.94 -14.18
C VAL A 420 -11.31 -16.20 -15.08
N GLY A 421 -10.65 -17.37 -14.98
CA GLY A 421 -9.61 -17.81 -15.92
C GLY A 421 -8.27 -17.05 -15.83
N LEU A 422 -7.16 -17.76 -15.62
CA LEU A 422 -5.82 -17.14 -15.44
C LEU A 422 -5.41 -16.16 -16.55
N ASN A 423 -5.85 -16.41 -17.79
CA ASN A 423 -5.53 -15.55 -18.94
C ASN A 423 -6.45 -14.33 -19.05
N ASP A 424 -7.70 -14.43 -18.60
CA ASP A 424 -8.68 -13.35 -18.74
C ASP A 424 -8.56 -12.35 -17.58
N ILE A 425 -8.29 -12.80 -16.35
CA ILE A 425 -8.24 -11.94 -15.14
C ILE A 425 -7.33 -10.71 -15.32
N LEU A 426 -6.21 -10.85 -16.02
CA LEU A 426 -5.18 -9.81 -16.13
C LEU A 426 -5.45 -8.75 -17.21
N ARG A 427 -6.48 -8.93 -18.05
CA ARG A 427 -6.86 -7.97 -19.11
C ARG A 427 -8.35 -7.67 -19.23
N SER A 428 -9.24 -8.61 -18.89
CA SER A 428 -10.69 -8.46 -19.09
C SER A 428 -11.43 -7.90 -17.87
N LEU A 429 -10.84 -7.96 -16.68
CA LEU A 429 -11.44 -7.43 -15.45
C LEU A 429 -11.71 -5.92 -15.58
N PRO A 430 -12.90 -5.45 -15.15
CA PRO A 430 -13.25 -4.02 -15.10
C PRO A 430 -12.18 -3.18 -14.43
N ILE A 431 -11.95 -1.98 -14.98
CA ILE A 431 -10.96 -1.04 -14.47
C ILE A 431 -11.66 0.23 -14.01
N VAL A 432 -11.48 0.55 -12.73
CA VAL A 432 -11.96 1.77 -12.09
C VAL A 432 -10.78 2.74 -11.91
N ASP A 433 -10.92 3.98 -12.38
CA ASP A 433 -9.90 5.01 -12.14
C ASP A 433 -9.95 5.59 -10.73
N LEU A 434 -8.95 6.41 -10.39
CA LEU A 434 -8.87 7.10 -9.12
C LEU A 434 -10.14 7.94 -8.84
N GLN A 435 -10.78 8.52 -9.87
CA GLN A 435 -12.03 9.27 -9.75
C GLN A 435 -13.29 8.40 -9.61
N HIS A 436 -13.13 7.09 -9.35
CA HIS A 436 -14.21 6.13 -9.11
C HIS A 436 -15.11 5.88 -10.34
N ARG A 437 -14.59 6.10 -11.54
CA ARG A 437 -15.29 5.90 -12.82
C ARG A 437 -14.84 4.62 -13.50
N LEU A 438 -15.76 3.96 -14.20
CA LEU A 438 -15.46 2.81 -15.03
C LEU A 438 -14.71 3.26 -16.31
N VAL A 439 -13.43 2.93 -16.41
CA VAL A 439 -12.56 3.17 -17.58
C VAL A 439 -12.68 2.03 -18.60
N GLN A 440 -12.86 0.82 -18.09
CA GLN A 440 -12.95 -0.41 -18.85
C GLN A 440 -14.12 -1.23 -18.32
N GLY A 441 -15.06 -1.61 -19.18
CA GLY A 441 -16.05 -2.62 -18.87
C GLY A 441 -15.47 -4.04 -18.87
N GLU A 442 -16.31 -5.01 -18.56
CA GLU A 442 -15.99 -6.43 -18.75
C GLU A 442 -15.70 -6.67 -20.25
N ASN A 443 -14.59 -7.34 -20.57
CA ASN A 443 -14.14 -7.73 -21.94
C ASN A 443 -13.51 -6.64 -22.83
N ASP A 444 -13.29 -5.42 -22.33
CA ASP A 444 -12.83 -4.27 -23.13
C ASP A 444 -11.28 -4.15 -23.20
N GLY A 445 -10.61 -4.95 -24.04
CA GLY A 445 -9.15 -5.26 -23.95
C GLY A 445 -8.06 -4.17 -23.90
N ASN A 446 -8.38 -2.87 -23.87
CA ASN A 446 -7.43 -1.74 -23.90
C ASN A 446 -7.53 -0.77 -22.69
N GLY A 447 -8.15 -1.16 -21.57
CA GLY A 447 -8.45 -0.23 -20.48
C GLY A 447 -7.25 0.30 -19.69
N LEU A 448 -6.14 -0.45 -19.60
CA LEU A 448 -4.92 0.05 -18.98
C LEU A 448 -4.31 1.22 -19.78
N ASP A 449 -4.43 1.21 -21.11
CA ASP A 449 -4.02 2.33 -21.98
C ASP A 449 -4.96 3.53 -21.82
N LYS A 450 -6.27 3.29 -21.68
CA LYS A 450 -7.24 4.35 -21.34
C LYS A 450 -6.91 4.98 -19.98
N LEU A 451 -6.59 4.17 -18.96
CA LEU A 451 -6.17 4.63 -17.64
C LEU A 451 -4.85 5.42 -17.69
N ALA A 452 -3.90 4.98 -18.52
CA ALA A 452 -2.62 5.67 -18.72
C ALA A 452 -2.75 7.05 -19.38
N LYS A 453 -3.81 7.28 -20.18
CA LYS A 453 -4.16 8.60 -20.72
C LYS A 453 -4.77 9.51 -19.64
N ASN A 454 -5.59 8.97 -18.74
CA ASN A 454 -6.22 9.75 -17.66
C ASN A 454 -5.19 10.40 -16.70
N SER A 455 -3.98 9.86 -16.58
CA SER A 455 -2.88 10.44 -15.78
C SER A 455 -1.80 11.13 -16.60
N GLU A 456 -1.86 11.10 -17.94
CA GLU A 456 -0.79 11.57 -18.83
C GLU A 456 -0.43 13.05 -18.61
N SER A 457 -1.45 13.92 -18.51
CA SER A 457 -1.25 15.35 -18.23
C SER A 457 -0.52 15.59 -16.90
N PHE A 458 -0.88 14.83 -15.85
CA PHE A 458 -0.23 14.90 -14.54
C PHE A 458 1.22 14.39 -14.59
N ARG A 459 1.45 13.25 -15.25
CA ARG A 459 2.79 12.67 -15.44
C ARG A 459 3.69 13.64 -16.20
N ASN A 460 3.20 14.22 -17.28
CA ASN A 460 3.92 15.22 -18.08
C ASN A 460 4.24 16.49 -17.27
N ASN A 461 3.31 16.94 -16.41
CA ASN A 461 3.53 18.07 -15.51
C ASN A 461 4.65 17.78 -14.47
N VAL A 462 4.63 16.60 -13.86
CA VAL A 462 5.68 16.15 -12.94
C VAL A 462 7.02 16.04 -13.66
N LEU A 463 7.07 15.40 -14.83
CA LEU A 463 8.27 15.28 -15.67
C LEU A 463 8.86 16.65 -16.03
N GLN A 464 8.03 17.60 -16.49
CA GLN A 464 8.46 18.95 -16.87
C GLN A 464 8.99 19.79 -15.70
N ARG A 465 8.40 19.66 -14.51
CA ARG A 465 8.75 20.49 -13.36
C ARG A 465 9.87 19.92 -12.50
N HIS A 466 10.06 18.60 -12.51
CA HIS A 466 10.93 17.90 -11.57
C HIS A 466 12.03 17.04 -12.21
N LEU A 467 12.18 17.01 -13.55
CA LEU A 467 13.30 16.34 -14.23
C LEU A 467 13.76 17.01 -15.54
N PRO A 468 15.06 16.90 -15.88
CA PRO A 468 15.51 16.71 -17.25
C PRO A 468 15.31 15.24 -17.70
N ILE A 469 14.03 14.85 -17.82
CA ILE A 469 13.41 13.77 -18.64
C ILE A 469 13.93 12.30 -18.59
N ASN A 470 15.15 11.98 -18.15
CA ASN A 470 15.75 10.65 -18.38
C ASN A 470 15.75 9.64 -17.19
N GLN A 471 14.93 9.83 -16.15
CA GLN A 471 14.96 8.99 -14.91
C GLN A 471 13.58 8.71 -14.25
N LEU A 472 12.48 8.74 -15.00
CA LEU A 472 11.14 8.27 -14.57
C LEU A 472 10.54 7.31 -15.61
#